data_AF-A0A7C2YDV6-F1
#
_entry.id   AF-A0A7C2YDV6-F1
#
_cell.length_a   1.000
_cell.length_b   1.000
_cell.length_c   1.000
_cell.angle_alpha   90.00
_cell.angle_beta   90.00
_cell.angle_gamma   90.00
#
_symmetry.space_group_name_H-M   'P 1'
#
loop_
_entity.id
_entity.type
_entity.pdbx_description
1 polymer ?
#
loop_
_entity_poly.entity_id
_entity_poly.type
_entity_poly.pdbx_seq_one_letter_code
_entity_poly.pdbx_strand_id
1 'polypeptide(L)'
;MNDIRRPLLVLVLSTACSATAHASLSALAPAGSAALEYSRFARAISSAREAVPATKQGENAPRARADGARARASVVAVTGPGAGQSGYVHYFLLRLPDGAIEHQIGVETEEGNIAWSFPDIGVIVSPFIYDGAIEAAGKSYEVTHLYGVRPFPDEASMAALRKALPARIRKLTERAIPYCENDGPQSACMSCLGFVMRVLFPGRNDDYPEVPRDFAARVTAERYTTHDLLLYLTGLLHLPTREARLQRLNRLTVPDQMRADLQTLIRALTPSARVKRSEARDTAQNAPGASAVPGARNAPRNRL
;
A
#
# COMPACT_ATOMS: atom_id res chain seq x y z
N MET A 1 75.33 20.44 1.95
CA MET A 1 74.81 20.56 0.57
C MET A 1 73.29 20.63 0.64
N ASN A 2 72.75 21.81 0.32
CA ASN A 2 71.38 22.19 -0.09
C ASN A 2 70.22 21.68 0.78
N ASP A 3 69.46 22.45 1.55
CA ASP A 3 68.87 23.79 1.40
C ASP A 3 68.06 24.00 0.10
N ILE A 4 66.73 24.12 0.26
CA ILE A 4 65.87 25.22 -0.21
C ILE A 4 64.40 24.75 -0.06
N ARG A 5 63.73 25.33 0.94
CA ARG A 5 62.27 25.43 0.98
C ARG A 5 61.81 26.42 -0.09
N ARG A 6 60.79 26.07 -0.87
CA ARG A 6 59.92 27.05 -1.54
C ARG A 6 58.45 26.68 -1.38
N PRO A 7 57.60 27.64 -0.96
CA PRO A 7 56.15 27.54 -1.05
C PRO A 7 55.71 27.95 -2.46
N LEU A 8 54.62 27.37 -2.95
CA LEU A 8 53.89 27.94 -4.08
C LEU A 8 52.41 28.09 -3.71
N LEU A 9 52.11 29.37 -3.50
CA LEU A 9 50.84 30.05 -3.49
C LEU A 9 50.21 30.01 -4.91
N VAL A 10 48.92 30.37 -4.99
CA VAL A 10 48.19 30.85 -6.19
C VAL A 10 47.49 29.73 -6.99
N LEU A 11 46.23 29.80 -7.45
CA LEU A 11 45.29 30.90 -7.72
C LEU A 11 43.84 30.43 -7.46
N VAL A 12 43.00 31.31 -6.92
CA VAL A 12 41.54 31.22 -6.90
C VAL A 12 41.02 31.43 -8.33
N LEU A 13 40.26 30.48 -8.88
CA LEU A 13 39.34 30.74 -9.98
C LEU A 13 37.91 30.39 -9.55
N SER A 14 37.25 31.42 -9.05
CA SER A 14 35.81 31.51 -8.94
C SER A 14 35.21 31.55 -10.35
N THR A 15 34.82 30.40 -10.89
CA THR A 15 33.84 30.35 -11.99
C THR A 15 32.46 30.09 -11.41
N ALA A 16 31.75 31.19 -11.18
CA ALA A 16 30.32 31.20 -11.01
C ALA A 16 29.68 30.71 -12.33
N CYS A 17 29.32 29.43 -12.40
CA CYS A 17 28.24 29.02 -13.29
C CYS A 17 26.94 29.42 -12.61
N SER A 18 26.50 30.64 -12.87
CA SER A 18 25.10 31.04 -12.70
C SER A 18 24.26 30.23 -13.69
N ALA A 19 23.93 29.00 -13.32
CA ALA A 19 22.76 28.33 -13.86
C ALA A 19 21.55 29.03 -13.23
N THR A 20 21.05 30.05 -13.91
CA THR A 20 19.66 30.46 -13.76
C THR A 20 18.79 29.28 -14.16
N ALA A 21 18.53 28.38 -13.21
CA ALA A 21 17.36 27.53 -13.29
C ALA A 21 16.16 28.47 -13.26
N HIS A 22 15.62 28.78 -14.44
CA HIS A 22 14.24 29.23 -14.52
C HIS A 22 13.41 28.08 -13.96
N ALA A 23 13.08 28.18 -12.66
CA ALA A 23 11.92 27.52 -12.11
C ALA A 23 10.76 27.99 -12.98
N SER A 24 10.35 27.13 -13.91
CA SER A 24 9.11 27.32 -14.62
C SER A 24 8.03 27.32 -13.55
N LEU A 25 7.48 28.51 -13.31
CA LEU A 25 6.21 28.69 -12.60
C LEU A 25 5.22 27.76 -13.30
N SER A 26 5.02 26.60 -12.69
CA SER A 26 3.93 25.71 -13.06
C SER A 26 2.66 26.51 -12.88
N ALA A 27 2.00 26.79 -13.99
CA ALA A 27 0.68 27.38 -14.00
C ALA A 27 -0.18 26.58 -13.02
N LEU A 28 -0.86 27.25 -12.09
CA LEU A 28 -1.89 26.63 -11.27
C LEU A 28 -2.95 26.07 -12.22
N ALA A 29 -2.87 24.78 -12.53
CA ALA A 29 -3.95 24.07 -13.16
C ALA A 29 -5.15 24.15 -12.20
N PRO A 30 -6.36 24.42 -12.70
CA PRO A 30 -7.53 24.53 -11.83
C PRO A 30 -7.78 23.17 -11.17
N ALA A 31 -7.83 23.17 -9.83
CA ALA A 31 -8.06 22.00 -8.97
C ALA A 31 -9.29 21.15 -9.33
N GLY A 32 -10.19 21.65 -10.19
CA GLY A 32 -11.35 20.94 -10.71
C GLY A 32 -11.04 19.79 -11.68
N SER A 33 -9.91 19.82 -12.40
CA SER A 33 -9.56 18.73 -13.33
C SER A 33 -9.14 17.45 -12.58
N ALA A 34 -8.27 17.59 -11.58
CA ALA A 34 -7.80 16.48 -10.75
C ALA A 34 -8.95 15.81 -9.97
N ALA A 35 -9.91 16.58 -9.46
CA ALA A 35 -11.07 16.03 -8.74
C ALA A 35 -12.02 15.20 -9.64
N LEU A 36 -12.19 15.62 -10.91
CA LEU A 36 -13.00 14.90 -11.91
C LEU A 36 -12.30 13.64 -12.44
N GLU A 37 -10.99 13.68 -12.61
CA GLU A 37 -10.21 12.50 -12.94
C GLU A 37 -10.23 11.49 -11.78
N TYR A 38 -10.03 11.96 -10.55
CA TYR A 38 -10.07 11.13 -9.34
C TYR A 38 -11.39 10.37 -9.13
N SER A 39 -12.52 11.03 -9.40
CA SER A 39 -13.84 10.42 -9.24
C SER A 39 -14.14 9.35 -10.31
N ARG A 40 -13.48 9.40 -11.48
CA ARG A 40 -13.46 8.26 -12.42
C ARG A 40 -12.54 7.14 -11.93
N PHE A 41 -11.45 7.46 -11.25
CA PHE A 41 -10.47 6.49 -10.73
C PHE A 41 -10.94 5.70 -9.52
N ALA A 42 -11.72 6.31 -8.61
CA ALA A 42 -12.33 5.60 -7.49
C ALA A 42 -13.24 4.43 -7.94
N ARG A 43 -13.68 4.38 -9.20
CA ARG A 43 -14.41 3.23 -9.78
C ARG A 43 -13.52 2.09 -10.30
N ALA A 44 -12.22 2.31 -10.50
CA ALA A 44 -11.30 1.35 -11.10
C ALA A 44 -10.50 0.53 -10.05
N ILE A 45 -11.14 0.14 -8.94
CA ILE A 45 -10.54 -0.68 -7.87
C ILE A 45 -10.37 -2.14 -8.32
N SER A 46 -9.62 -2.37 -9.40
CA SER A 46 -9.27 -3.72 -9.87
C SER A 46 -7.87 -3.85 -10.46
N SER A 47 -7.04 -2.82 -10.42
CA SER A 47 -5.60 -3.00 -10.67
C SER A 47 -4.91 -3.42 -9.37
N ALA A 48 -5.15 -4.66 -8.94
CA ALA A 48 -4.46 -5.30 -7.83
C ALA A 48 -3.02 -5.68 -8.24
N ARG A 49 -2.19 -4.68 -8.57
CA ARG A 49 -0.83 -4.91 -9.05
C ARG A 49 0.21 -4.97 -7.94
N GLU A 50 -0.08 -4.47 -6.76
CA GLU A 50 0.88 -4.48 -5.66
C GLU A 50 0.50 -5.50 -4.61
N ALA A 51 1.38 -6.48 -4.40
CA ALA A 51 0.99 -7.65 -3.66
C ALA A 51 2.15 -8.30 -2.91
N VAL A 52 2.06 -8.35 -1.58
CA VAL A 52 3.02 -9.05 -0.71
C VAL A 52 2.35 -10.32 -0.17
N PRO A 53 3.00 -11.51 -0.26
CA PRO A 53 2.47 -12.75 0.30
C PRO A 53 2.18 -12.63 1.79
N ALA A 54 1.01 -13.10 2.21
CA ALA A 54 0.67 -13.18 3.62
C ALA A 54 1.43 -14.33 4.29
N THR A 55 2.28 -14.03 5.27
CA THR A 55 2.97 -15.05 6.07
C THR A 55 2.00 -15.70 7.04
N LYS A 56 1.91 -17.04 7.04
CA LYS A 56 1.15 -17.80 8.04
C LYS A 56 1.86 -17.74 9.40
N GLN A 57 1.49 -16.79 10.28
CA GLN A 57 1.97 -16.79 11.67
C GLN A 57 1.09 -17.67 12.58
N GLY A 58 1.75 -18.40 13.50
CA GLY A 58 1.18 -19.47 14.32
C GLY A 58 0.00 -19.08 15.23
N GLU A 59 -0.95 -20.01 15.37
CA GLU A 59 -2.32 -19.86 15.89
C GLU A 59 -2.51 -19.56 17.39
N ASN A 60 -1.45 -19.46 18.20
CA ASN A 60 -1.60 -19.65 19.66
C ASN A 60 -1.67 -18.38 20.54
N ALA A 61 -2.27 -17.26 20.10
CA ALA A 61 -2.53 -16.10 20.97
C ALA A 61 -3.96 -15.51 20.78
N PRO A 62 -4.58 -14.94 21.83
CA PRO A 62 -5.98 -14.49 21.77
C PRO A 62 -6.19 -13.26 20.88
N ARG A 63 -6.66 -13.47 19.65
CA ARG A 63 -6.94 -12.46 18.61
C ARG A 63 -7.81 -11.28 19.09
N ALA A 64 -8.82 -11.54 19.92
CA ALA A 64 -9.88 -10.57 20.21
C ALA A 64 -9.43 -9.26 20.90
N ARG A 65 -8.29 -9.24 21.62
CA ARG A 65 -7.83 -8.03 22.34
C ARG A 65 -7.11 -7.03 21.44
N ALA A 66 -6.37 -7.50 20.43
CA ALA A 66 -5.63 -6.64 19.50
C ALA A 66 -6.59 -5.94 18.51
N ASP A 67 -7.55 -6.71 17.96
CA ASP A 67 -8.55 -6.22 17.00
C ASP A 67 -9.32 -4.98 17.50
N GLY A 68 -9.60 -4.93 18.81
CA GLY A 68 -10.34 -3.82 19.42
C GLY A 68 -9.51 -2.56 19.68
N ALA A 69 -8.18 -2.66 19.83
CA ALA A 69 -7.35 -1.50 20.17
C ALA A 69 -7.22 -0.53 18.99
N ARG A 70 -6.90 -1.04 17.80
CA ARG A 70 -6.75 -0.23 16.59
C ARG A 70 -8.06 0.42 16.16
N ALA A 71 -9.17 -0.31 16.24
CA ALA A 71 -10.50 0.20 15.90
C ALA A 71 -10.99 1.36 16.80
N ARG A 72 -10.37 1.54 17.98
CA ARG A 72 -10.70 2.60 18.95
C ARG A 72 -9.71 3.76 18.95
N ALA A 73 -8.50 3.55 18.45
CA ALA A 73 -7.44 4.57 18.45
C ALA A 73 -7.85 5.85 17.67
N SER A 74 -7.26 6.99 17.96
CA SER A 74 -7.37 8.14 17.05
C SER A 74 -6.60 7.86 15.75
N VAL A 75 -7.06 8.43 14.65
CA VAL A 75 -6.34 8.43 13.37
C VAL A 75 -5.90 9.86 13.11
N VAL A 76 -4.63 10.04 12.79
CA VAL A 76 -4.08 11.32 12.34
C VAL A 76 -3.75 11.17 10.87
N ALA A 77 -4.38 12.02 10.05
CA ALA A 77 -4.16 12.08 8.62
C ALA A 77 -3.88 13.53 8.20
N VAL A 78 -3.08 13.69 7.15
CA VAL A 78 -2.55 14.97 6.67
C VAL A 78 -2.74 15.08 5.16
N THR A 79 -2.79 16.29 4.62
CA THR A 79 -2.91 16.55 3.18
C THR A 79 -1.57 16.78 2.49
N GLY A 80 -0.46 16.61 3.20
CA GLY A 80 0.89 16.87 2.71
C GLY A 80 1.94 16.75 3.83
N PRO A 81 3.24 16.80 3.51
CA PRO A 81 4.34 16.73 4.47
C PRO A 81 4.36 17.88 5.45
N GLY A 82 5.09 17.70 6.55
CA GLY A 82 5.28 18.76 7.52
C GLY A 82 6.17 18.40 8.70
N ALA A 83 6.54 19.43 9.46
CA ALA A 83 7.41 19.26 10.63
C ALA A 83 6.81 18.22 11.61
N GLY A 84 7.64 17.27 12.04
CA GLY A 84 7.25 16.20 12.96
C GLY A 84 6.48 15.03 12.33
N GLN A 85 6.28 15.03 11.00
CA GLN A 85 5.59 13.96 10.27
C GLN A 85 6.53 12.86 9.76
N SER A 86 7.81 12.89 10.11
CA SER A 86 8.73 11.78 9.87
C SER A 86 8.13 10.44 10.33
N GLY A 87 8.10 9.47 9.42
CA GLY A 87 7.46 8.16 9.61
C GLY A 87 6.01 8.07 9.16
N TYR A 88 5.36 9.15 8.70
CA TYR A 88 4.01 9.09 8.14
C TYR A 88 4.03 8.32 6.82
N VAL A 89 2.96 7.58 6.53
CA VAL A 89 2.78 6.86 5.26
C VAL A 89 1.99 7.73 4.31
N HIS A 90 2.58 8.13 3.20
CA HIS A 90 1.93 8.96 2.18
C HIS A 90 1.47 8.10 1.01
N TYR A 91 0.25 8.37 0.56
CA TYR A 91 -0.40 7.73 -0.58
C TYR A 91 -0.35 8.68 -1.76
N PHE A 92 -0.01 8.13 -2.92
CA PHE A 92 0.10 8.82 -4.19
C PHE A 92 -0.65 8.03 -5.25
N LEU A 93 -1.10 8.75 -6.27
CA LEU A 93 -1.56 8.18 -7.52
C LEU A 93 -0.45 8.34 -8.55
N LEU A 94 -0.07 7.23 -9.19
CA LEU A 94 0.85 7.25 -10.31
C LEU A 94 0.06 7.02 -11.60
N ARG A 95 0.27 7.88 -12.59
CA ARG A 95 -0.08 7.57 -13.99
C ARG A 95 1.18 7.08 -14.69
N LEU A 96 1.12 5.84 -15.14
CA LEU A 96 2.19 5.17 -15.86
C LEU A 96 2.28 5.70 -17.30
N PRO A 97 3.41 5.48 -17.99
CA PRO A 97 3.62 5.90 -19.37
C PRO A 97 2.59 5.37 -20.38
N ASP A 98 1.97 4.22 -20.08
CA ASP A 98 0.90 3.61 -20.88
C ASP A 98 -0.50 4.13 -20.52
N GLY A 99 -0.59 5.10 -19.61
CA GLY A 99 -1.83 5.66 -19.08
C GLY A 99 -2.49 4.81 -17.99
N ALA A 100 -1.92 3.65 -17.63
CA ALA A 100 -2.39 2.87 -16.48
C ALA A 100 -2.17 3.65 -15.18
N ILE A 101 -2.88 3.24 -14.14
CA ILE A 101 -2.85 3.92 -12.85
C ILE A 101 -2.54 2.93 -11.74
N GLU A 102 -1.71 3.37 -10.81
CA GLU A 102 -1.22 2.60 -9.68
C GLU A 102 -1.27 3.44 -8.39
N HIS A 103 -1.56 2.78 -7.27
CA HIS A 103 -1.51 3.41 -5.96
C HIS A 103 -0.13 3.22 -5.38
N GLN A 104 0.63 4.29 -5.31
CA GLN A 104 1.97 4.24 -4.76
C GLN A 104 1.96 4.69 -3.30
N ILE A 105 2.82 4.12 -2.46
CA ILE A 105 3.02 4.58 -1.09
C ILE A 105 4.49 4.78 -0.75
N GLY A 106 4.73 5.71 0.18
CA GLY A 106 6.06 6.00 0.72
C GLY A 106 6.02 6.43 2.18
N VAL A 107 7.19 6.57 2.79
CA VAL A 107 7.37 7.02 4.18
C VAL A 107 8.09 8.36 4.19
N GLU A 108 7.48 9.37 4.82
CA GLU A 108 8.11 10.69 4.97
C GLU A 108 9.33 10.60 5.90
N THR A 109 10.42 11.29 5.54
CA THR A 109 11.65 11.36 6.35
C THR A 109 11.74 12.69 7.10
N GLU A 110 12.75 12.84 7.97
CA GLU A 110 12.90 14.04 8.82
C GLU A 110 13.10 15.35 8.04
N GLU A 111 13.63 15.26 6.83
CA GLU A 111 13.88 16.41 5.94
C GLU A 111 12.67 16.77 5.07
N GLY A 112 11.50 16.15 5.33
CA GLY A 112 10.33 16.31 4.47
C GLY A 112 10.53 15.70 3.08
N ASN A 113 11.46 14.74 2.95
CA ASN A 113 11.63 13.91 1.76
C ASN A 113 10.70 12.68 1.83
N ILE A 114 10.54 11.98 0.71
CA ILE A 114 9.80 10.71 0.63
C ILE A 114 10.76 9.55 0.36
N ALA A 115 10.68 8.52 1.18
CA ALA A 115 11.35 7.24 0.92
C ALA A 115 10.32 6.23 0.40
N TRP A 116 10.63 5.54 -0.69
CA TRP A 116 9.70 4.64 -1.39
C TRP A 116 10.43 3.75 -2.38
N SER A 117 9.76 2.70 -2.88
CA SER A 117 10.22 1.89 -4.00
C SER A 117 9.47 2.29 -5.26
N PHE A 118 10.13 2.92 -6.24
CA PHE A 118 9.49 3.57 -7.39
C PHE A 118 9.75 2.83 -8.72
N PRO A 119 8.76 2.71 -9.64
CA PRO A 119 8.93 2.05 -10.94
C PRO A 119 10.17 2.51 -11.71
N ASP A 120 10.90 1.56 -12.32
CA ASP A 120 12.12 1.79 -13.11
C ASP A 120 13.28 2.48 -12.35
N ILE A 121 13.17 2.69 -11.03
CA ILE A 121 14.25 3.19 -10.17
C ILE A 121 14.58 2.22 -9.04
N GLY A 122 13.56 1.71 -8.33
CA GLY A 122 13.73 0.92 -7.11
C GLY A 122 13.64 1.75 -5.83
N VAL A 123 14.29 1.28 -4.76
CA VAL A 123 14.21 1.91 -3.44
C VAL A 123 15.08 3.16 -3.36
N ILE A 124 14.45 4.33 -3.21
CA ILE A 124 15.12 5.63 -3.16
C ILE A 124 14.55 6.55 -2.07
N VAL A 125 15.30 7.61 -1.76
CA VAL A 125 14.81 8.81 -1.08
C VAL A 125 14.82 9.95 -2.11
N SER A 126 13.70 10.63 -2.28
CA SER A 126 13.56 11.78 -3.17
C SER A 126 12.91 12.95 -2.45
N PRO A 127 13.01 14.19 -2.98
CA PRO A 127 12.15 15.28 -2.54
C PRO A 127 10.68 14.87 -2.55
N PHE A 128 9.89 15.41 -1.62
CA PHE A 128 8.45 15.14 -1.61
C PHE A 128 7.78 15.79 -2.82
N ILE A 129 6.93 15.04 -3.51
CA ILE A 129 6.22 15.48 -4.72
C ILE A 129 4.74 15.56 -4.38
N TYR A 130 4.20 16.78 -4.36
CA TYR A 130 2.75 16.99 -4.19
C TYR A 130 1.99 16.68 -5.47
N ASP A 131 2.46 17.21 -6.59
CA ASP A 131 1.91 16.99 -7.92
C ASP A 131 3.03 17.26 -8.92
N GLY A 132 3.15 16.44 -9.96
CA GLY A 132 4.20 16.59 -10.95
C GLY A 132 4.51 15.31 -11.71
N ALA A 133 5.75 15.18 -12.18
CA ALA A 133 6.20 13.99 -12.88
C ALA A 133 7.62 13.58 -12.46
N ILE A 134 7.91 12.27 -12.56
CA ILE A 134 9.24 11.70 -12.35
C ILE A 134 9.69 11.05 -13.66
N GLU A 135 10.91 11.39 -14.08
CA GLU A 135 11.57 10.75 -15.22
C GLU A 135 12.42 9.56 -14.72
N ALA A 136 12.10 8.37 -15.20
CA ALA A 136 12.81 7.13 -14.87
C ALA A 136 13.00 6.27 -16.11
N ALA A 137 14.24 5.82 -16.36
CA ALA A 137 14.59 4.99 -17.53
C ALA A 137 14.06 5.54 -18.88
N GLY A 138 14.02 6.87 -19.05
CA GLY A 138 13.53 7.54 -20.25
C GLY A 138 12.00 7.58 -20.39
N LYS A 139 11.27 7.32 -19.30
CA LYS A 139 9.80 7.36 -19.23
C LYS A 139 9.34 8.37 -18.18
N SER A 140 8.20 9.00 -18.45
CA SER A 140 7.57 9.97 -17.55
C SER A 140 6.42 9.33 -16.77
N TYR A 141 6.42 9.52 -15.46
CA TYR A 141 5.38 9.05 -14.55
C TYR A 141 4.73 10.25 -13.87
N GLU A 142 3.43 10.48 -14.10
CA GLU A 142 2.72 11.54 -13.38
C GLU A 142 2.47 11.08 -11.94
N VAL A 143 2.71 11.94 -10.97
CA VAL A 143 2.57 11.66 -9.55
C VAL A 143 1.67 12.71 -8.94
N THR A 144 0.60 12.27 -8.27
CA THR A 144 -0.30 13.13 -7.50
C THR A 144 -0.40 12.61 -6.07
N HIS A 145 -0.04 13.43 -5.09
CA HIS A 145 -0.21 13.13 -3.67
C HIS A 145 -1.69 13.16 -3.28
N LEU A 146 -2.10 12.19 -2.46
CA LEU A 146 -3.48 12.07 -1.99
C LEU A 146 -3.61 12.51 -0.54
N TYR A 147 -2.87 11.86 0.36
CA TYR A 147 -2.87 12.12 1.80
C TYR A 147 -1.74 11.36 2.50
N GLY A 148 -1.42 11.75 3.73
CA GLY A 148 -0.53 11.02 4.64
C GLY A 148 -1.29 10.49 5.85
N VAL A 149 -0.84 9.36 6.40
CA VAL A 149 -1.45 8.71 7.57
C VAL A 149 -0.36 8.35 8.58
N ARG A 150 -0.57 8.72 9.84
CA ARG A 150 0.29 8.33 10.95
C ARG A 150 0.15 6.83 11.23
N PRO A 151 1.23 6.01 11.12
CA PRO A 151 1.09 4.57 11.17
C PRO A 151 0.84 4.03 12.59
N PHE A 152 1.35 4.69 13.64
CA PHE A 152 1.15 4.28 15.03
C PHE A 152 0.36 5.32 15.81
N PRO A 153 -0.67 4.94 16.60
CA PRO A 153 -1.57 5.90 17.22
C PRO A 153 -0.95 6.65 18.40
N ASP A 154 0.01 6.05 19.10
CA ASP A 154 0.64 6.64 20.29
C ASP A 154 1.99 7.32 19.97
N GLU A 155 2.37 8.29 20.80
CA GLU A 155 3.63 9.04 20.62
C GLU A 155 4.87 8.20 20.89
N ALA A 156 4.81 7.24 21.81
CA ALA A 156 5.97 6.40 22.13
C ALA A 156 6.39 5.55 20.92
N SER A 157 5.42 4.89 20.27
CA SER A 157 5.63 4.11 19.05
C SER A 157 6.09 4.99 17.88
N MET A 158 5.53 6.19 17.71
CA MET A 158 6.01 7.12 16.68
C MET A 158 7.43 7.64 16.96
N ALA A 159 7.76 7.96 18.21
CA ALA A 159 9.11 8.36 18.58
C ALA A 159 10.13 7.22 18.34
N ALA A 160 9.76 5.99 18.67
CA ALA A 160 10.57 4.81 18.37
C ALA A 160 10.76 4.61 16.86
N LEU A 161 9.70 4.77 16.06
CA LEU A 161 9.77 4.73 14.60
C LEU A 161 10.73 5.81 14.08
N ARG A 162 10.49 7.09 14.42
CA ARG A 162 11.32 8.23 13.98
C ARG A 162 12.80 8.01 14.28
N LYS A 163 13.12 7.56 15.49
CA LYS A 163 14.50 7.26 15.90
C LYS A 163 15.14 6.17 15.04
N ALA A 164 14.39 5.14 14.68
CA ALA A 164 14.90 4.00 13.90
C ALA A 164 14.88 4.25 12.38
N LEU A 165 14.08 5.20 11.91
CA LEU A 165 13.74 5.39 10.50
C LEU A 165 14.97 5.60 9.59
N PRO A 166 15.95 6.47 9.92
CA PRO A 166 17.11 6.69 9.06
C PRO A 166 17.91 5.41 8.79
N ALA A 167 18.11 4.59 9.83
CA ALA A 167 18.84 3.32 9.71
C ALA A 167 18.07 2.29 8.87
N ARG A 168 16.73 2.22 9.04
CA ARG A 168 15.87 1.31 8.25
C ARG A 168 15.87 1.66 6.77
N ILE A 169 15.68 2.94 6.45
CA ILE A 169 15.66 3.42 5.07
C ILE A 169 17.02 3.23 4.41
N ARG A 170 18.09 3.73 5.06
CA ARG A 170 19.46 3.65 4.51
C ARG A 170 19.84 2.24 4.11
N LYS A 171 19.53 1.26 4.98
CA LYS A 171 19.80 -0.16 4.73
C LYS A 171 19.13 -0.69 3.46
N LEU A 172 17.94 -0.22 3.12
CA LEU A 172 17.21 -0.65 1.94
C LEU A 172 17.67 0.10 0.67
N THR A 173 17.97 1.39 0.80
CA THR A 173 18.46 2.21 -0.33
C THR A 173 19.87 1.83 -0.77
N GLU A 174 20.78 1.52 0.17
CA GLU A 174 22.16 1.13 -0.13
C GLU A 174 22.25 -0.21 -0.88
N ARG A 175 21.21 -1.04 -0.82
CA ARG A 175 21.13 -2.32 -1.55
C ARG A 175 20.76 -2.16 -3.02
N ALA A 176 20.39 -0.95 -3.48
CA ALA A 176 19.94 -0.68 -4.85
C ALA A 176 18.86 -1.67 -5.33
N ILE A 177 17.88 -1.95 -4.46
CA ILE A 177 16.84 -2.96 -4.73
C ILE A 177 15.92 -2.44 -5.84
N PRO A 178 15.79 -3.12 -6.99
CA PRO A 178 14.91 -2.69 -8.08
C PRO A 178 13.43 -2.79 -7.69
N TYR A 179 12.60 -2.04 -8.40
CA TYR A 179 11.14 -2.09 -8.24
C TYR A 179 10.55 -3.37 -8.82
N CYS A 180 9.49 -3.88 -8.19
CA CYS A 180 8.57 -4.80 -8.83
C CYS A 180 7.18 -4.74 -8.20
N GLU A 181 6.17 -5.08 -9.00
CA GLU A 181 4.78 -5.20 -8.57
C GLU A 181 4.57 -6.34 -7.54
N ASN A 182 5.21 -7.49 -7.82
CA ASN A 182 5.07 -8.72 -7.06
C ASN A 182 6.32 -9.00 -6.22
N ASP A 183 6.37 -8.39 -5.04
CA ASP A 183 7.39 -8.64 -4.02
C ASP A 183 7.10 -9.95 -3.28
N GLY A 184 8.14 -10.70 -2.91
CA GLY A 184 7.97 -11.87 -2.09
C GLY A 184 9.26 -12.41 -1.43
N PRO A 185 9.13 -13.53 -0.71
CA PRO A 185 10.20 -14.24 0.02
C PRO A 185 11.55 -14.40 -0.71
N GLN A 186 11.51 -14.46 -2.04
CA GLN A 186 12.65 -14.77 -2.91
C GLN A 186 12.84 -13.71 -3.99
N SER A 187 12.10 -12.59 -3.93
CA SER A 187 12.24 -11.54 -4.93
C SER A 187 13.52 -10.76 -4.69
N ALA A 188 14.31 -10.56 -5.74
CA ALA A 188 15.45 -9.64 -5.73
C ALA A 188 15.00 -8.17 -5.92
N CYS A 189 13.70 -7.90 -5.79
CA CYS A 189 13.04 -6.63 -6.06
C CYS A 189 12.00 -6.34 -4.95
N MET A 190 11.53 -5.10 -4.88
CA MET A 190 10.65 -4.62 -3.81
C MET A 190 9.53 -3.74 -4.36
N SER A 191 8.29 -4.03 -3.97
CA SER A 191 7.14 -3.17 -4.28
C SER A 191 7.07 -1.98 -3.34
N CYS A 192 6.28 -0.95 -3.67
CA CYS A 192 6.11 0.19 -2.77
C CYS A 192 5.50 -0.25 -1.42
N LEU A 193 4.56 -1.19 -1.46
CA LEU A 193 3.98 -1.80 -0.27
C LEU A 193 5.02 -2.61 0.49
N GLY A 194 5.78 -3.47 -0.20
CA GLY A 194 6.84 -4.28 0.42
C GLY A 194 7.90 -3.43 1.13
N PHE A 195 8.24 -2.27 0.56
CA PHE A 195 9.11 -1.28 1.19
C PHE A 195 8.48 -0.73 2.47
N VAL A 196 7.28 -0.15 2.40
CA VAL A 196 6.62 0.47 3.56
C VAL A 196 6.40 -0.56 4.68
N MET A 197 5.98 -1.78 4.34
CA MET A 197 5.76 -2.85 5.30
C MET A 197 7.04 -3.22 6.06
N ARG A 198 8.20 -3.32 5.39
CA ARG A 198 9.50 -3.60 6.03
C ARG A 198 10.01 -2.42 6.86
N VAL A 199 9.70 -1.19 6.46
CA VAL A 199 10.02 0.02 7.24
C VAL A 199 9.18 0.09 8.52
N LEU A 200 7.87 -0.17 8.45
CA LEU A 200 6.97 -0.08 9.60
C LEU A 200 7.13 -1.26 10.56
N PHE A 201 7.24 -2.47 10.01
CA PHE A 201 7.22 -3.73 10.75
C PHE A 201 8.49 -4.53 10.42
N PRO A 202 9.67 -4.09 10.86
CA PRO A 202 10.90 -4.80 10.55
C PRO A 202 10.85 -6.20 11.13
N GLY A 203 11.06 -7.22 10.30
CA GLY A 203 11.19 -8.59 10.78
C GLY A 203 12.60 -8.90 11.26
N ARG A 204 12.78 -10.17 11.67
CA ARG A 204 14.08 -10.69 12.12
C ARG A 204 15.15 -10.63 11.04
N ASN A 205 14.73 -10.79 9.77
CA ASN A 205 15.58 -10.71 8.60
C ASN A 205 15.02 -9.63 7.67
N ASP A 206 15.90 -8.97 6.91
CA ASP A 206 15.53 -7.81 6.08
C ASP A 206 14.56 -8.13 4.96
N ASP A 207 14.42 -9.41 4.62
CA ASP A 207 13.62 -9.85 3.49
C ASP A 207 12.13 -9.98 3.85
N TYR A 208 11.75 -9.91 5.14
CA TYR A 208 10.35 -10.11 5.57
C TYR A 208 9.90 -9.08 6.61
N PRO A 209 8.73 -8.45 6.40
CA PRO A 209 8.11 -7.69 7.48
C PRO A 209 7.52 -8.63 8.54
N GLU A 210 7.71 -8.31 9.82
CA GLU A 210 7.01 -8.96 10.93
C GLU A 210 5.69 -8.24 11.18
N VAL A 211 4.75 -8.46 10.26
CA VAL A 211 3.44 -7.81 10.28
C VAL A 211 2.66 -8.16 11.56
N PRO A 212 1.88 -7.20 12.10
CA PRO A 212 1.00 -7.48 13.23
C PRO A 212 0.08 -8.67 12.95
N ARG A 213 -0.15 -9.53 13.93
CA ARG A 213 -0.96 -10.76 13.78
C ARG A 213 -2.40 -10.49 13.34
N ASP A 214 -2.90 -9.30 13.65
CA ASP A 214 -4.22 -8.81 13.30
C ASP A 214 -4.26 -8.21 11.88
N PHE A 215 -3.11 -7.97 11.24
CA PHE A 215 -3.05 -7.53 9.84
C PHE A 215 -3.38 -8.67 8.86
N ALA A 216 -4.66 -8.75 8.47
CA ALA A 216 -5.18 -9.76 7.54
C ALA A 216 -5.37 -9.18 6.13
N ALA A 217 -4.98 -9.93 5.09
CA ALA A 217 -5.36 -9.62 3.72
C ALA A 217 -6.87 -9.82 3.56
N ARG A 218 -7.62 -8.73 3.34
CA ARG A 218 -9.09 -8.75 3.26
C ARG A 218 -9.61 -8.32 1.90
N VAL A 219 -8.82 -7.58 1.12
CA VAL A 219 -9.25 -7.10 -0.21
C VAL A 219 -9.15 -8.21 -1.26
N THR A 220 -8.01 -8.89 -1.37
CA THR A 220 -7.79 -9.94 -2.40
C THR A 220 -7.63 -11.35 -1.82
N ALA A 221 -7.74 -11.51 -0.49
CA ALA A 221 -7.56 -12.74 0.30
C ALA A 221 -6.18 -13.42 0.23
N GLU A 222 -5.46 -13.31 -0.89
CA GLU A 222 -4.20 -14.01 -1.14
C GLU A 222 -2.96 -13.16 -0.85
N ARG A 223 -3.09 -11.83 -0.94
CA ARG A 223 -1.94 -10.91 -0.85
C ARG A 223 -2.35 -9.60 -0.20
N TYR A 224 -1.41 -8.96 0.49
CA TYR A 224 -1.62 -7.61 1.03
C TYR A 224 -1.58 -6.59 -0.09
N THR A 225 -2.48 -5.62 -0.05
CA THR A 225 -2.48 -4.44 -0.95
C THR A 225 -2.30 -3.14 -0.15
N THR A 226 -2.01 -2.03 -0.83
CA THR A 226 -2.00 -0.69 -0.21
C THR A 226 -3.34 -0.33 0.43
N HIS A 227 -4.45 -0.81 -0.14
CA HIS A 227 -5.77 -0.71 0.49
C HIS A 227 -5.90 -1.47 1.81
N ASP A 228 -5.35 -2.68 1.94
CA ASP A 228 -5.36 -3.42 3.21
C ASP A 228 -4.61 -2.60 4.28
N LEU A 229 -3.45 -2.03 3.91
CA LEU A 229 -2.69 -1.16 4.80
C LEU A 229 -3.52 0.07 5.21
N LEU A 230 -4.16 0.76 4.27
CA LEU A 230 -5.01 1.91 4.58
C LEU A 230 -6.14 1.57 5.54
N LEU A 231 -6.84 0.45 5.31
CA LEU A 231 -7.90 -0.05 6.17
C LEU A 231 -7.38 -0.42 7.57
N TYR A 232 -6.17 -0.99 7.64
CA TYR A 232 -5.52 -1.33 8.90
C TYR A 232 -5.12 -0.07 9.69
N LEU A 233 -4.43 0.87 9.04
CA LEU A 233 -3.96 2.11 9.68
C LEU A 233 -5.13 2.95 10.22
N THR A 234 -6.29 2.89 9.57
CA THR A 234 -7.52 3.59 10.00
C THR A 234 -8.36 2.81 11.03
N GLY A 235 -7.99 1.57 11.33
CA GLY A 235 -8.73 0.68 12.24
C GLY A 235 -10.07 0.20 11.67
N LEU A 236 -10.24 0.26 10.35
CA LEU A 236 -11.44 -0.19 9.63
C LEU A 236 -11.38 -1.68 9.26
N LEU A 237 -10.17 -2.24 9.15
CA LEU A 237 -9.94 -3.62 8.71
C LEU A 237 -10.67 -4.67 9.58
N HIS A 238 -10.63 -4.49 10.91
CA HIS A 238 -11.12 -5.48 11.88
C HIS A 238 -12.62 -5.37 12.18
N LEU A 239 -13.28 -4.31 11.71
CA LEU A 239 -14.69 -4.12 11.99
C LEU A 239 -15.52 -5.13 11.17
N PRO A 240 -16.42 -5.88 11.80
CA PRO A 240 -17.03 -7.05 11.16
C PRO A 240 -18.05 -6.69 10.09
N THR A 241 -18.74 -5.56 10.24
CA THR A 241 -19.85 -5.18 9.35
C THR A 241 -19.54 -3.89 8.59
N ARG A 242 -20.22 -3.70 7.46
CA ARG A 242 -20.16 -2.46 6.67
C ARG A 242 -20.61 -1.27 7.51
N GLU A 243 -21.67 -1.43 8.28
CA GLU A 243 -22.28 -0.42 9.13
C GLU A 243 -21.29 0.02 10.22
N ALA A 244 -20.61 -0.92 10.87
CA ALA A 244 -19.59 -0.61 11.88
C ALA A 244 -18.42 0.19 11.26
N ARG A 245 -17.97 -0.17 10.05
CA ARG A 245 -16.94 0.57 9.32
C ARG A 245 -17.38 1.98 8.97
N LEU A 246 -18.60 2.16 8.47
CA LEU A 246 -19.14 3.48 8.14
C LEU A 246 -19.32 4.35 9.40
N GLN A 247 -19.83 3.78 10.49
CA GLN A 247 -19.94 4.47 11.77
C GLN A 247 -18.58 4.91 12.29
N ARG A 248 -17.56 4.05 12.19
CA ARG A 248 -16.19 4.40 12.54
C ARG A 248 -15.66 5.51 11.66
N LEU A 249 -15.80 5.40 10.33
CA LEU A 249 -15.34 6.42 9.39
C LEU A 249 -15.95 7.80 9.68
N ASN A 250 -17.24 7.85 10.05
CA ASN A 250 -17.93 9.09 10.41
C ASN A 250 -17.38 9.74 11.70
N ARG A 251 -16.68 8.99 12.55
CA ARG A 251 -16.00 9.50 13.75
C ARG A 251 -14.55 9.91 13.50
N LEU A 252 -13.99 9.57 12.34
CA LEU A 252 -12.63 9.93 11.99
C LEU A 252 -12.58 11.36 11.43
N THR A 253 -11.63 12.15 11.91
CA THR A 253 -11.22 13.41 11.27
C THR A 253 -10.15 13.10 10.23
N VAL A 254 -10.56 12.96 8.97
CA VAL A 254 -9.68 12.64 7.83
C VAL A 254 -10.00 13.55 6.66
N PRO A 255 -9.05 13.82 5.74
CA PRO A 255 -9.30 14.57 4.52
C PRO A 255 -10.47 13.99 3.70
N ASP A 256 -11.22 14.86 3.01
CA ASP A 256 -12.40 14.45 2.24
C ASP A 256 -12.07 13.40 1.18
N GLN A 257 -10.90 13.53 0.54
CA GLN A 257 -10.39 12.57 -0.42
C GLN A 257 -10.22 11.17 0.18
N MET A 258 -9.52 11.09 1.33
CA MET A 258 -9.34 9.84 2.07
C MET A 258 -10.69 9.27 2.52
N ARG A 259 -11.64 10.12 2.92
CA ARG A 259 -13.00 9.67 3.27
C ARG A 259 -13.69 9.02 2.07
N ALA A 260 -13.59 9.62 0.88
CA ALA A 260 -14.19 9.07 -0.34
C ALA A 260 -13.59 7.70 -0.72
N ASP A 261 -12.27 7.55 -0.60
CA ASP A 261 -11.58 6.26 -0.83
C ASP A 261 -12.05 5.19 0.15
N LEU A 262 -12.02 5.51 1.44
CA LEU A 262 -12.41 4.57 2.49
C LEU A 262 -13.87 4.15 2.34
N GLN A 263 -14.77 5.06 1.96
CA GLN A 263 -16.15 4.70 1.64
C GLN A 263 -16.22 3.71 0.47
N THR A 264 -15.38 3.89 -0.55
CA THR A 264 -15.36 3.01 -1.72
C THR A 264 -14.78 1.64 -1.37
N LEU A 265 -13.70 1.58 -0.60
CA LEU A 265 -13.14 0.34 -0.07
C LEU A 265 -14.14 -0.40 0.82
N ILE A 266 -14.83 0.30 1.72
CA ILE A 266 -15.87 -0.30 2.58
C ILE A 266 -17.00 -0.92 1.74
N ARG A 267 -17.41 -0.28 0.64
CA ARG A 267 -18.39 -0.84 -0.31
C ARG A 267 -17.86 -2.12 -0.96
N ALA A 268 -16.61 -2.13 -1.41
CA ALA A 268 -15.98 -3.27 -2.07
C ALA A 268 -15.76 -4.48 -1.15
N LEU A 269 -15.47 -4.26 0.14
CA LEU A 269 -15.29 -5.33 1.14
C LEU A 269 -16.57 -6.08 1.52
N THR A 270 -17.74 -5.56 1.15
CA THR A 270 -18.99 -6.23 1.52
C THR A 270 -19.07 -7.54 0.73
N PRO A 271 -19.15 -8.72 1.40
CA PRO A 271 -19.21 -9.98 0.70
C PRO A 271 -20.36 -9.90 -0.30
N SER A 272 -20.04 -10.01 -1.60
CA SER A 272 -21.08 -10.20 -2.59
C SER A 272 -21.81 -11.47 -2.17
N ALA A 273 -23.04 -11.34 -1.69
CA ALA A 273 -23.92 -12.43 -1.25
C ALA A 273 -24.22 -13.47 -2.36
N ARG A 274 -23.51 -13.40 -3.50
CA ARG A 274 -23.60 -14.26 -4.67
C ARG A 274 -22.94 -15.63 -4.49
N VAL A 275 -21.96 -15.81 -3.60
CA VAL A 275 -21.29 -17.13 -3.46
C VAL A 275 -22.18 -18.17 -2.76
N LYS A 276 -23.05 -17.76 -1.82
CA LYS A 276 -23.94 -18.72 -1.13
C LYS A 276 -25.13 -19.21 -1.98
N ARG A 277 -25.38 -18.61 -3.16
CA ARG A 277 -26.55 -18.98 -3.98
C ARG A 277 -26.25 -20.00 -5.07
N SER A 278 -24.99 -20.25 -5.45
CA SER A 278 -24.67 -21.33 -6.39
C SER A 278 -24.61 -22.69 -5.69
N GLU A 279 -24.02 -22.78 -4.49
CA GLU A 279 -23.98 -24.05 -3.73
C GLU A 279 -25.38 -24.55 -3.34
N ALA A 280 -26.32 -23.66 -3.03
CA ALA A 280 -27.71 -24.03 -2.73
C ALA A 280 -28.54 -24.42 -3.96
N ARG A 281 -28.11 -24.05 -5.18
CA ARG A 281 -28.79 -24.44 -6.43
C ARG A 281 -28.30 -25.79 -6.94
N ASP A 282 -27.03 -26.10 -6.73
CA ASP A 282 -26.44 -27.39 -7.12
C ASP A 282 -26.86 -28.54 -6.19
N THR A 283 -27.25 -28.25 -4.94
CA THR A 283 -27.89 -29.25 -4.06
C THR A 283 -29.37 -29.49 -4.39
N ALA A 284 -30.08 -28.50 -4.94
CA ALA A 284 -31.50 -28.63 -5.25
C ALA A 284 -31.78 -29.37 -6.57
N GLN A 285 -30.82 -29.39 -7.52
CA GLN A 285 -30.95 -30.11 -8.79
C GLN A 285 -30.57 -31.60 -8.72
N ASN A 286 -29.99 -32.07 -7.60
CA ASN A 286 -29.58 -33.46 -7.42
C ASN A 286 -30.50 -34.27 -6.48
N ALA A 287 -31.72 -33.79 -6.20
CA ALA A 287 -32.72 -34.61 -5.54
C ALA A 287 -33.23 -35.69 -6.53
N PRO A 288 -32.98 -36.99 -6.29
CA PRO A 288 -33.39 -38.05 -7.22
C PRO A 288 -34.92 -38.17 -7.21
N GLY A 289 -35.52 -37.93 -8.37
CA GLY A 289 -36.92 -38.18 -8.61
C GLY A 289 -37.24 -39.67 -8.45
N ALA A 290 -38.10 -39.98 -7.49
CA ALA A 290 -38.79 -41.26 -7.43
C ALA A 290 -39.66 -41.41 -8.68
N SER A 291 -39.27 -42.30 -9.59
CA SER A 291 -40.16 -42.78 -10.66
C SER A 291 -40.07 -44.29 -10.77
N ALA A 292 -41.26 -44.88 -10.84
CA ALA A 292 -41.60 -46.28 -10.68
C ALA A 292 -40.99 -47.21 -11.72
N VAL A 293 -40.85 -48.49 -11.36
CA VAL A 293 -40.89 -49.59 -12.33
C VAL A 293 -41.90 -50.65 -11.87
N PRO A 294 -42.89 -51.01 -12.71
CA PRO A 294 -43.88 -52.04 -12.42
C PRO A 294 -43.37 -53.44 -12.76
N GLY A 295 -43.68 -54.40 -11.90
CA GLY A 295 -43.35 -55.81 -12.09
C GLY A 295 -44.21 -56.48 -13.17
N ALA A 296 -43.55 -57.13 -14.13
CA ALA A 296 -44.17 -58.04 -15.08
C ALA A 296 -43.37 -59.35 -15.18
N ARG A 297 -44.15 -60.43 -15.28
CA ARG A 297 -43.83 -61.87 -15.27
C ARG A 297 -42.89 -62.29 -16.40
N ASN A 298 -42.09 -63.34 -16.18
CA ASN A 298 -42.26 -64.65 -16.84
C ASN A 298 -41.14 -65.65 -16.47
N ALA A 299 -41.56 -66.87 -16.11
CA ALA A 299 -40.78 -68.12 -16.20
C ALA A 299 -40.73 -68.60 -17.67
N PRO A 300 -40.30 -69.83 -18.06
CA PRO A 300 -39.55 -70.91 -17.38
C PRO A 300 -38.40 -71.51 -18.25
N ARG A 301 -37.60 -72.47 -17.73
CA ARG A 301 -37.07 -73.68 -18.43
C ARG A 301 -36.05 -74.41 -17.51
N ASN A 302 -36.41 -75.53 -16.90
CA ASN A 302 -36.32 -76.93 -17.37
C ASN A 302 -34.90 -77.51 -17.53
N ARG A 303 -34.61 -78.47 -16.62
CA ARG A 303 -33.93 -79.78 -16.74
C ARG A 303 -32.79 -79.96 -17.75
N LEU A 304 -31.65 -80.43 -17.24
CA LEU A 304 -31.27 -81.86 -17.25
C LEU A 304 -30.40 -82.17 -16.03
#